data_AF-A0A3D6DVD5-F1
#
_entry.id   AF-A0A3D6DVD5-F1
#
_cell.length_a   1.000
_cell.length_b   1.000
_cell.length_c   1.000
_cell.angle_alpha   90.00
_cell.angle_beta   90.00
_cell.angle_gamma   90.00
#
_symmetry.space_group_name_H-M   'P 1'
#
loop_
_entity.id
_entity.type
_entity.pdbx_description
1 polymer ?
#
loop_
_entity_poly.entity_id
_entity_poly.type
_entity_poly.pdbx_seq_one_letter_code
_entity_poly.pdbx_strand_id
1 'polypeptide(L)'
;MAKSVEIGSGSFRTQKSALDHYKAVLHRYQDGQRVSKQDDHADLVALIERYDPVLDAVGEPTKGDGQIAHFERRLNTGTGWSSSGFWVVRQDGTDTDFSYIDAVKGQPKGRSQDFYGACRQAVALDLIQAKKQAFAQYVCIPRKLDTHSTPNWTLIPRQTGQSER
;
A
#
# COMPACT_ATOMS: atom_id res chain seq x y z
N MET A 1 -26.18 0.13 15.93
CA MET A 1 -26.72 0.02 14.56
C MET A 1 -25.63 0.46 13.59
N ALA A 2 -25.41 -0.29 12.50
CA ALA A 2 -24.46 0.14 11.47
C ALA A 2 -25.05 1.35 10.73
N LYS A 3 -24.28 2.42 10.60
CA LYS A 3 -24.71 3.60 9.82
C LYS A 3 -24.72 3.23 8.34
N SER A 4 -25.77 3.63 7.62
CA SER A 4 -25.78 3.58 6.17
C SER A 4 -24.74 4.56 5.61
N VAL A 5 -24.25 4.27 4.41
CA VAL A 5 -23.29 5.11 3.71
C VAL A 5 -23.89 5.45 2.36
N GLU A 6 -24.07 6.74 2.12
CA GLU A 6 -24.57 7.28 0.86
C GLU A 6 -23.38 7.75 0.01
N ILE A 7 -23.30 7.27 -1.22
CA ILE A 7 -22.25 7.60 -2.19
C ILE A 7 -22.90 7.81 -3.55
N GLY A 8 -23.04 9.07 -3.98
CA GLY A 8 -23.79 9.43 -5.19
C GLY A 8 -25.23 8.92 -5.14
N SER A 9 -25.66 8.20 -6.17
CA SER A 9 -26.96 7.53 -6.23
C SER A 9 -27.02 6.16 -5.51
N GLY A 10 -25.89 5.66 -4.99
CA GLY A 10 -25.79 4.39 -4.30
C GLY A 10 -25.99 4.52 -2.79
N SER A 11 -27.04 3.87 -2.26
CA SER A 11 -27.24 3.73 -0.82
C SER A 11 -26.73 2.36 -0.35
N PHE A 12 -25.74 2.36 0.54
CA PHE A 12 -25.19 1.15 1.14
C PHE A 12 -25.70 1.01 2.57
N ARG A 13 -26.32 -0.14 2.88
CA ARG A 13 -26.83 -0.46 4.23
C ARG A 13 -25.74 -0.38 5.29
N THR A 14 -24.49 -0.68 4.93
CA THR A 14 -23.35 -0.64 5.84
C THR A 14 -22.09 -0.18 5.12
N GLN A 15 -21.12 0.32 5.88
CA GLN A 15 -19.79 0.59 5.36
C GLN A 15 -19.11 -0.66 4.78
N LYS A 16 -19.33 -1.83 5.39
CA LYS A 16 -18.81 -3.10 4.88
C LYS A 16 -19.35 -3.41 3.48
N SER A 17 -20.64 -3.22 3.23
CA SER A 17 -21.21 -3.43 1.89
C SER A 17 -20.64 -2.46 0.84
N ALA A 18 -20.37 -1.21 1.21
CA ALA A 18 -19.69 -0.27 0.32
C ALA A 18 -18.26 -0.74 0.00
N LEU A 19 -17.49 -1.16 1.02
CA LEU A 19 -16.14 -1.69 0.82
C LEU A 19 -16.13 -2.94 -0.07
N ASP A 20 -17.07 -3.86 0.15
CA ASP A 20 -17.19 -5.09 -0.64
C ASP A 20 -17.59 -4.77 -2.11
N HIS A 21 -18.43 -3.75 -2.33
CA HIS A 21 -18.76 -3.23 -3.68
C HIS A 21 -17.54 -2.69 -4.41
N TYR A 22 -16.82 -1.72 -3.85
CA TYR A 22 -15.65 -1.14 -4.50
C TYR A 22 -14.50 -2.13 -4.65
N LYS A 23 -14.36 -3.09 -3.73
CA LYS A 23 -13.45 -4.23 -3.90
C LYS A 23 -13.82 -5.07 -5.11
N ALA A 24 -15.11 -5.37 -5.29
CA ALA A 24 -15.58 -6.09 -6.46
C ALA A 24 -15.31 -5.29 -7.75
N VAL A 25 -15.53 -3.96 -7.74
CA VAL A 25 -15.18 -3.08 -8.88
C VAL A 25 -13.69 -3.17 -9.20
N LEU A 26 -12.80 -3.04 -8.21
CA LEU A 26 -11.34 -3.11 -8.42
C LEU A 26 -10.92 -4.46 -9.03
N HIS A 27 -11.50 -5.55 -8.55
CA HIS A 27 -11.16 -6.90 -8.98
C HIS A 27 -11.72 -7.27 -10.38
N ARG A 28 -12.62 -6.47 -10.97
CA ARG A 28 -13.08 -6.66 -12.36
C ARG A 28 -12.01 -6.29 -13.39
N TYR A 29 -11.07 -5.43 -13.02
CA TYR A 29 -10.02 -4.90 -13.89
C TYR A 29 -8.67 -5.52 -13.52
N GLN A 30 -7.72 -5.53 -14.46
CA GLN A 30 -6.34 -5.90 -14.22
C GLN A 30 -5.46 -4.67 -13.95
N ASP A 31 -4.27 -4.85 -13.38
CA ASP A 31 -3.33 -3.74 -13.23
C ASP A 31 -2.88 -3.24 -14.61
N GLY A 32 -2.91 -1.92 -14.81
CA GLY A 32 -2.71 -1.27 -16.11
C GLY A 32 -3.98 -1.15 -16.95
N GLN A 33 -5.12 -1.65 -16.48
CA GLN A 33 -6.38 -1.59 -17.22
C GLN A 33 -7.20 -0.34 -16.85
N ARG A 34 -7.70 0.36 -17.86
CA ARG A 34 -8.69 1.42 -17.72
C ARG A 34 -10.04 0.86 -17.28
N VAL A 35 -10.71 1.57 -16.37
CA VAL A 35 -12.10 1.31 -15.98
C VAL A 35 -12.98 1.63 -17.18
N SER A 36 -13.48 0.59 -17.83
CA SER A 36 -14.21 0.70 -19.11
C SER A 36 -15.74 0.74 -18.95
N LYS A 37 -16.27 0.24 -17.84
CA LYS A 37 -17.72 0.30 -17.59
C LYS A 37 -18.14 1.67 -17.09
N GLN A 38 -19.18 2.23 -17.71
CA GLN A 38 -19.70 3.54 -17.35
C GLN A 38 -20.24 3.59 -15.92
N ASP A 39 -20.91 2.53 -15.47
CA ASP A 39 -21.44 2.45 -14.10
C ASP A 39 -20.31 2.47 -13.06
N ASP A 40 -19.25 1.68 -13.30
CA ASP A 40 -18.07 1.67 -12.43
C ASP A 40 -17.37 3.04 -12.44
N HIS A 41 -17.32 3.71 -13.59
CA HIS A 41 -16.78 5.07 -13.68
C HIS A 41 -17.61 6.07 -12.86
N ALA A 42 -18.94 6.04 -12.99
CA ALA A 42 -19.84 6.91 -12.24
C ALA A 42 -19.74 6.67 -10.72
N ASP A 43 -19.65 5.41 -10.30
CA ASP A 43 -19.45 5.03 -8.90
C ASP A 43 -18.13 5.58 -8.32
N LEU A 44 -17.06 5.62 -9.12
CA LEU A 44 -15.76 6.17 -8.71
C LEU A 44 -15.77 7.70 -8.65
N VAL A 45 -16.46 8.37 -9.59
CA VAL A 45 -16.68 9.82 -9.52
C VAL A 45 -17.42 10.18 -8.23
N ALA A 46 -18.54 9.52 -7.95
CA ALA A 46 -19.32 9.74 -6.73
C ALA A 46 -18.52 9.48 -5.45
N LEU A 47 -17.60 8.50 -5.48
CA LEU A 47 -16.72 8.21 -4.36
C LEU A 47 -15.70 9.34 -4.12
N ILE A 48 -15.16 9.94 -5.18
CA ILE A 48 -14.25 11.08 -5.09
C ILE A 48 -15.00 12.32 -4.58
N GLU A 49 -16.17 12.63 -5.15
CA GLU A 49 -16.99 13.78 -4.72
C GLU A 49 -17.34 13.72 -3.23
N ARG A 50 -17.51 12.50 -2.70
CA ARG A 50 -17.70 12.27 -1.26
C ARG A 50 -16.41 12.49 -0.45
N TYR A 51 -15.25 12.14 -1.00
CA TYR A 51 -13.98 12.13 -0.28
C TYR A 51 -13.26 13.48 -0.30
N ASP A 52 -13.37 14.24 -1.39
CA ASP A 52 -12.71 15.54 -1.54
C ASP A 52 -13.04 16.53 -0.42
N PRO A 53 -14.30 16.69 0.05
CA PRO A 53 -14.59 17.54 1.21
C PRO A 53 -13.90 17.09 2.50
N VAL A 54 -13.63 15.79 2.64
CA VAL A 54 -12.92 15.23 3.81
C VAL A 54 -11.43 15.58 3.75
N LEU A 55 -10.83 15.53 2.55
CA LEU A 55 -9.44 15.91 2.30
C LEU A 55 -9.24 17.42 2.49
N ASP A 56 -10.13 18.22 1.91
CA ASP A 56 -10.11 19.69 2.04
C ASP A 56 -10.18 20.13 3.51
N ALA A 57 -11.05 19.49 4.31
CA ALA A 57 -11.17 19.78 5.74
C ALA A 57 -9.88 19.55 6.56
N VAL A 58 -8.96 18.73 6.08
CA VAL A 58 -7.65 18.49 6.73
C VAL A 58 -6.47 19.16 6.01
N GLY A 59 -6.74 19.88 4.92
CA GLY A 59 -5.75 20.55 4.08
C GLY A 59 -4.94 19.59 3.21
N GLU A 60 -5.48 18.41 2.89
CA GLU A 60 -4.88 17.49 1.91
C GLU A 60 -5.34 17.83 0.48
N PRO A 61 -4.50 17.61 -0.54
CA PRO A 61 -4.90 17.82 -1.94
C PRO A 61 -6.09 16.95 -2.29
N THR A 62 -7.11 17.54 -2.92
CA THR A 62 -8.27 16.78 -3.36
C THR A 62 -7.90 15.86 -4.52
N LYS A 63 -8.70 14.81 -4.72
CA LYS A 63 -8.46 13.81 -5.78
C LYS A 63 -9.20 14.18 -7.05
N GLY A 64 -10.36 14.83 -6.92
CA GLY A 64 -11.18 15.30 -8.03
C GLY A 64 -10.78 16.66 -8.61
N ASP A 65 -9.72 17.30 -8.13
CA ASP A 65 -9.21 18.54 -8.73
C ASP A 65 -8.93 18.34 -10.23
N GLY A 66 -9.48 19.22 -11.07
CA GLY A 66 -9.33 19.17 -12.53
C GLY A 66 -10.36 18.28 -13.24
N GLN A 67 -10.25 18.17 -14.56
CA GLN A 67 -11.19 17.38 -15.36
C GLN A 67 -10.73 15.93 -15.45
N ILE A 68 -11.50 15.01 -14.88
CA ILE A 68 -11.24 13.57 -14.93
C ILE A 68 -11.36 13.10 -16.39
N ALA A 69 -10.29 12.49 -16.92
CA ALA A 69 -10.30 11.85 -18.22
C ALA A 69 -10.79 10.40 -18.10
N HIS A 70 -10.23 9.65 -17.15
CA HIS A 70 -10.63 8.28 -16.83
C HIS A 70 -10.02 7.76 -15.53
N PHE A 71 -10.49 6.59 -15.12
CA PHE A 71 -9.90 5.82 -14.03
C PHE A 71 -9.13 4.61 -14.55
N GLU A 72 -8.11 4.21 -13.81
CA GLU A 72 -7.35 2.99 -14.06
C GLU A 72 -7.16 2.21 -12.76
N ARG A 73 -7.00 0.90 -12.89
CA ARG A 73 -6.40 0.10 -11.83
C ARG A 73 -4.90 0.04 -12.08
N ARG A 74 -4.08 0.35 -11.08
CA ARG A 74 -2.62 0.15 -11.15
C ARG A 74 -2.09 -0.48 -9.88
N LEU A 75 -0.90 -1.07 -9.98
CA LEU A 75 -0.18 -1.59 -8.83
C LEU A 75 0.55 -0.44 -8.11
N ASN A 76 0.11 -0.11 -6.90
CA ASN A 76 0.84 0.77 -6.01
C ASN A 76 2.02 -0.02 -5.43
N THR A 77 3.22 0.52 -5.57
CA THR A 77 4.44 -0.11 -5.07
C THR A 77 5.09 0.80 -4.02
N GLY A 78 5.61 0.18 -2.98
CA GLY A 78 6.48 0.83 -2.01
C GLY A 78 7.55 -0.13 -1.53
N THR A 79 8.42 0.33 -0.63
CA THR A 79 9.57 -0.47 -0.21
C THR A 79 9.12 -1.72 0.55
N GLY A 80 9.12 -2.86 -0.13
CA GLY A 80 8.72 -4.16 0.42
C GLY A 80 7.21 -4.44 0.44
N TRP A 81 6.39 -3.64 -0.24
CA TRP A 81 4.95 -3.91 -0.37
C TRP A 81 4.41 -3.51 -1.75
N SER A 82 3.38 -4.22 -2.20
CA SER A 82 2.64 -3.88 -3.40
C SER A 82 1.15 -4.14 -3.18
N SER A 83 0.30 -3.26 -3.69
CA SER A 83 -1.15 -3.38 -3.58
C SER A 83 -1.83 -2.71 -4.77
N SER A 84 -2.86 -3.32 -5.34
CA SER A 84 -3.61 -2.69 -6.43
C SER A 84 -4.53 -1.59 -5.88
N GLY A 85 -4.57 -0.45 -6.58
CA GLY A 85 -5.38 0.70 -6.23
C GLY A 85 -6.01 1.37 -7.44
N PHE A 86 -6.94 2.29 -7.19
CA PHE A 86 -7.52 3.13 -8.23
C PHE A 86 -6.66 4.37 -8.43
N TRP A 87 -6.50 4.73 -9.70
CA TRP A 87 -5.84 5.94 -10.15
C TRP A 87 -6.84 6.76 -10.95
N VAL A 88 -6.87 8.05 -10.67
CA VAL A 88 -7.57 9.03 -11.51
C VAL A 88 -6.53 9.64 -12.45
N VAL A 89 -6.84 9.61 -13.74
CA VAL A 89 -6.06 10.25 -14.80
C VAL A 89 -6.86 11.45 -15.29
N ARG A 90 -6.22 12.61 -15.34
CA ARG A 90 -6.84 13.87 -15.71
C ARG A 90 -6.59 14.18 -17.19
N GLN A 91 -7.38 15.11 -17.74
CA GLN A 91 -7.22 15.54 -19.14
C GLN A 91 -5.89 16.25 -19.42
N ASP A 92 -5.28 16.87 -18.40
CA ASP A 92 -3.96 17.48 -18.50
C ASP A 92 -2.80 16.44 -18.48
N GLY A 93 -3.13 15.16 -18.34
CA GLY A 93 -2.17 14.06 -18.30
C GLY A 93 -1.59 13.79 -16.91
N THR A 94 -1.93 14.58 -15.89
CA THR A 94 -1.54 14.29 -14.51
C THR A 94 -2.43 13.20 -13.91
N ASP A 95 -1.90 12.49 -12.92
CA ASP A 95 -2.60 11.39 -12.27
C ASP A 95 -2.34 11.36 -10.76
N THR A 96 -3.29 10.79 -10.01
CA THR A 96 -3.10 10.50 -8.58
C THR A 96 -3.81 9.21 -8.21
N ASP A 97 -3.24 8.49 -7.25
CA ASP A 97 -3.93 7.38 -6.62
C ASP A 97 -4.89 7.87 -5.51
N PHE A 98 -5.89 7.04 -5.23
CA PHE A 98 -6.74 7.19 -4.05
C PHE A 98 -7.16 5.84 -3.49
N SER A 99 -7.37 5.80 -2.17
CA SER A 99 -7.77 4.62 -1.43
C SER A 99 -9.28 4.58 -1.31
N TYR A 100 -9.93 3.61 -1.97
CA TYR A 100 -11.38 3.41 -1.82
C TYR A 100 -11.77 3.10 -0.38
N ILE A 101 -10.85 2.52 0.40
CA ILE A 101 -11.08 2.20 1.82
C ILE A 101 -11.24 3.48 2.63
N ASP A 102 -10.35 4.46 2.40
CA ASP A 102 -10.34 5.73 3.10
C ASP A 102 -11.50 6.61 2.65
N ALA A 103 -11.79 6.61 1.34
CA ALA A 103 -12.93 7.30 0.76
C ALA A 103 -14.29 6.78 1.28
N VAL A 104 -14.47 5.46 1.36
CA VAL A 104 -15.69 4.85 1.94
C VAL A 104 -15.79 5.13 3.44
N LYS A 105 -14.67 5.11 4.17
CA LYS A 105 -14.61 5.46 5.59
C LYS A 105 -14.90 6.94 5.85
N GLY A 106 -14.63 7.81 4.87
CA GLY A 106 -14.63 9.25 5.07
C GLY A 106 -13.60 9.65 6.13
N GLN A 107 -12.41 9.04 6.08
CA GLN A 107 -11.31 9.32 6.99
C GLN A 107 -10.10 9.66 6.14
N PRO A 108 -9.50 10.86 6.29
CA PRO A 108 -8.23 11.14 5.65
C PRO A 108 -7.14 10.30 6.33
N LYS A 109 -5.98 10.19 5.69
CA LYS A 109 -4.84 9.57 6.37
C LYS A 109 -4.47 10.46 7.56
N GLY A 110 -4.23 9.87 8.72
CA GLY A 110 -3.78 10.65 9.86
C GLY A 110 -2.42 11.27 9.54
N ARG A 111 -2.21 12.57 9.78
CA ARG A 111 -0.91 13.25 9.55
C ARG A 111 0.29 12.49 10.17
N SER A 112 0.06 11.81 11.29
CA SER A 112 1.06 10.94 11.92
C SER A 112 1.38 9.70 11.07
N GLN A 113 0.40 9.08 10.42
CA GLN A 113 0.56 7.90 9.57
C GLN A 113 1.47 8.21 8.36
N ASP A 114 1.30 9.37 7.73
CA ASP A 114 2.15 9.78 6.60
C ASP A 114 3.58 10.07 7.05
N PHE A 115 3.75 10.73 8.20
CA PHE A 115 5.06 10.92 8.80
C PHE A 115 5.75 9.58 9.13
N TYR A 116 5.06 8.64 9.79
CA TYR A 116 5.60 7.31 10.05
C TYR A 116 5.91 6.54 8.76
N GLY A 117 5.08 6.69 7.72
CA GLY A 117 5.30 6.12 6.39
C GLY A 117 6.57 6.65 5.74
N ALA A 118 6.77 7.97 5.76
CA ALA A 118 7.95 8.65 5.24
C ALA A 118 9.23 8.24 5.99
N CYS A 119 9.18 8.24 7.33
CA CYS A 119 10.30 7.76 8.15
C CYS A 119 10.64 6.29 7.85
N ARG A 120 9.63 5.42 7.71
CA ARG A 120 9.84 4.02 7.34
C ARG A 120 10.48 3.90 5.96
N GLN A 121 10.01 4.65 4.96
CA GLN A 121 10.59 4.62 3.62
C GLN A 121 12.05 5.10 3.62
N ALA A 122 12.34 6.18 4.35
CA ALA A 122 13.68 6.76 4.43
C ALA A 122 14.74 5.75 4.87
N VAL A 123 14.40 4.86 5.81
CA VAL A 123 15.32 3.83 6.34
C VAL A 123 15.19 2.47 5.64
N ALA A 124 14.23 2.29 4.74
CA ALA A 124 13.88 0.97 4.25
C ALA A 124 14.99 0.32 3.40
N LEU A 125 15.72 1.11 2.61
CA LEU A 125 16.86 0.61 1.84
C LEU A 125 18.02 0.18 2.75
N ASP A 126 18.31 0.97 3.79
CA ASP A 126 19.34 0.66 4.78
C ASP A 126 19.02 -0.66 5.51
N LEU A 127 17.77 -0.83 5.92
CA LEU A 127 17.32 -2.07 6.56
C LEU A 127 17.43 -3.29 5.62
N ILE A 128 17.08 -3.13 4.34
CA ILE A 128 17.24 -4.20 3.34
C ILE A 128 18.71 -4.55 3.15
N GLN A 129 19.58 -3.55 3.06
CA GLN A 129 21.02 -3.74 2.87
C GLN A 129 21.66 -4.40 4.09
N ALA A 130 21.34 -3.91 5.30
CA ALA A 130 21.80 -4.50 6.56
C ALA A 130 21.33 -5.96 6.68
N LYS A 131 20.08 -6.25 6.29
CA LYS A 131 19.58 -7.63 6.23
C LYS A 131 20.39 -8.46 5.25
N LYS A 132 20.61 -8.02 4.01
CA LYS A 132 21.43 -8.74 3.02
C LYS A 132 22.85 -9.02 3.54
N GLN A 133 23.48 -8.05 4.19
CA GLN A 133 24.81 -8.20 4.81
C GLN A 133 24.79 -9.23 5.93
N ALA A 134 23.80 -9.17 6.83
CA ALA A 134 23.65 -10.16 7.90
C ALA A 134 23.41 -11.57 7.34
N PHE A 135 22.58 -11.71 6.29
CA PHE A 135 22.38 -12.99 5.62
C PHE A 135 23.70 -13.52 5.04
N ALA A 136 24.48 -12.68 4.34
CA ALA A 136 25.79 -13.09 3.82
C ALA A 136 26.81 -13.44 4.91
N GLN A 137 26.78 -12.75 6.05
CA GLN A 137 27.73 -12.92 7.14
C GLN A 137 27.42 -14.13 8.02
N TYR A 138 26.13 -14.44 8.24
CA TYR A 138 25.71 -15.44 9.22
C TYR A 138 25.03 -16.69 8.61
N VAL A 139 24.60 -16.66 7.34
CA VAL A 139 24.06 -17.86 6.68
C VAL A 139 25.19 -18.63 5.99
N CYS A 140 25.79 -19.55 6.74
CA CYS A 140 26.51 -20.69 6.20
C CYS A 140 25.60 -21.93 6.32
N ILE A 141 25.23 -22.54 5.19
CA ILE A 141 24.58 -23.86 5.10
C ILE A 141 25.63 -24.83 4.51
N PRO A 142 25.64 -26.14 4.81
CA PRO A 142 25.55 -26.85 6.08
C PRO A 142 26.96 -27.33 6.52
N ARG A 143 27.20 -27.54 7.81
CA ARG A 143 28.32 -28.42 8.20
C ARG A 143 27.94 -29.81 7.68
N LYS A 144 28.79 -30.46 6.87
CA LYS A 144 28.67 -31.87 6.52
C LYS A 144 28.32 -32.61 7.82
N LEU A 145 27.13 -33.21 7.90
CA LEU A 145 26.76 -34.03 9.04
C LEU A 145 27.61 -35.30 8.93
N ASP A 146 28.80 -35.26 9.52
CA ASP A 146 29.55 -36.48 9.78
C ASP A 146 28.73 -37.26 10.83
N THR A 147 28.17 -38.40 10.41
CA THR A 147 27.16 -39.19 11.12
C THR A 147 27.69 -39.91 12.38
N HIS A 148 28.78 -39.44 12.99
CA HIS A 148 29.38 -40.11 14.16
C HIS A 148 29.99 -39.12 15.15
N SER A 149 29.18 -38.32 15.84
CA SER A 149 29.35 -38.05 17.28
C SER A 149 28.32 -37.06 17.80
N THR A 150 27.88 -37.30 19.03
CA THR A 150 26.83 -36.63 19.79
C THR A 150 26.99 -35.11 19.88
N PRO A 151 25.87 -34.34 19.90
CA PRO A 151 25.95 -32.88 19.86
C PRO A 151 26.14 -32.31 21.27
N ASN A 152 27.31 -31.71 21.53
CA ASN A 152 27.47 -30.75 22.61
C ASN A 152 27.42 -29.34 22.01
N TRP A 153 26.36 -28.59 22.34
CA TRP A 153 26.11 -27.26 21.80
C TRP A 153 26.84 -26.21 22.65
N THR A 154 28.03 -25.82 22.24
CA THR A 154 28.72 -24.65 22.81
C THR A 154 28.86 -23.56 21.74
N LEU A 155 28.21 -22.42 21.95
CA LEU A 155 28.34 -21.22 21.12
C LEU A 155 29.71 -20.57 21.40
N ILE A 156 30.57 -20.47 20.39
CA ILE A 156 31.85 -19.75 20.48
C ILE A 156 31.81 -18.55 19.53
N PRO A 157 31.90 -17.30 20.02
CA PRO A 157 32.05 -16.13 19.16
C PRO A 157 33.45 -16.07 18.54
N ARG A 158 33.51 -15.65 17.27
CA ARG A 158 34.74 -15.58 16.47
C ARG A 158 35.64 -14.44 16.97
N GLN A 159 36.88 -14.74 17.36
CA GLN A 159 37.86 -13.69 17.64
C GLN A 159 38.27 -13.00 16.33
N THR A 160 38.10 -11.68 16.28
CA THR A 160 38.71 -10.80 15.28
C THR A 160 40.21 -10.73 15.56
N GLY A 161 41.00 -11.44 14.77
CA GLY A 161 42.45 -11.35 14.80
C GLY A 161 42.91 -9.96 14.38
N GLN A 162 43.59 -9.27 15.30
CA GLN A 162 44.42 -8.10 15.01
C GLN A 162 45.54 -8.52 14.07
N SER A 163 45.69 -7.79 12.96
CA SER A 163 46.90 -7.80 12.15
C SER A 163 47.83 -6.73 12.71
N GLU A 164 48.88 -7.15 13.43
CA GLU A 164 50.06 -6.32 13.64
C GLU A 164 51.33 -7.13 13.33
N ARG A 165 51.95 -6.71 12.22
CA ARG A 165 53.37 -6.79 11.83
C ARG A 165 53.93 -8.12 11.36
#